data_AF-A0A3D0Q9D5-F1
#
_entry.id   AF-A0A3D0Q9D5-F1
#
_cell.length_a   1.000
_cell.length_b   1.000
_cell.length_c   1.000
_cell.angle_alpha   90.00
_cell.angle_beta   90.00
_cell.angle_gamma   90.00
#
_symmetry.space_group_name_H-M   'P 1'
#
loop_
_entity.id
_entity.type
_entity.pdbx_description
1 polymer ?
#
loop_
_entity_poly.entity_id
_entity_poly.type
_entity_poly.pdbx_seq_one_letter_code
_entity_poly.pdbx_strand_id
1 'polypeptide(L)'
;MAELTPRDDIKKKVSEILKRVDRLIRAADIDQAMREIILAKEIDPRNVYIFAYEERLTYLKEEHEKHAQQEQTRKDAEEAAKLRDEEARSRIKEELERDKSRPEQESQAPPKPGPAPRAPKTPPPQPPVPPPRPAPAEVRPSLEDLETQLRLAEAELRKTEEGLKKATPEKLHHVDALVKYRQELVKAWEDGALTPFEETHLSAFRAQHGVTQEEHNKLAKEAQLESYLRSFRHAWSSGAIAPDNPTELSDLRKRYHISPTESDALEAEILWEVRAGAQRSTLVVIDDDLKFLDIVTETLREANFNVRGFSTSDDAFRYLKENVPDMIISDINLETSTMGGFTFYEKIRELDHLVNVPFIFLSGLTDEVLIRTGKELGVDDYLTKPFSDETLLATIKGKLKRFKKLSQLSKKK
;
A
#
# COMPACT_ATOMS: atom_id res chain seq x y z
N MET A 1 -36.60 9.69 29.12
CA MET A 1 -35.72 10.31 28.11
C MET A 1 -34.66 11.07 28.86
N ALA A 2 -33.38 10.70 28.74
CA ALA A 2 -32.31 11.43 29.44
C ALA A 2 -32.08 12.76 28.73
N GLU A 3 -32.21 13.88 29.44
CA GLU A 3 -31.90 15.21 28.92
C GLU A 3 -30.40 15.29 28.58
N LEU A 4 -30.09 15.68 27.34
CA LEU A 4 -28.71 15.87 26.87
C LEU A 4 -28.03 16.98 27.68
N THR A 5 -26.75 16.82 27.98
CA THR A 5 -26.01 17.89 28.65
C THR A 5 -25.84 19.07 27.68
N PRO A 6 -25.68 20.32 28.16
CA PRO A 6 -25.47 21.49 27.30
C PRO A 6 -24.30 21.35 26.32
N ARG A 7 -23.32 20.52 26.66
CA ARG A 7 -22.15 20.22 25.80
C ARG A 7 -22.50 19.23 24.68
N ASP A 8 -23.38 18.27 24.95
CA ASP A 8 -23.85 17.31 23.94
C ASP A 8 -24.79 17.95 22.92
N ASP A 9 -25.59 18.93 23.36
CA ASP A 9 -26.44 19.73 22.47
C ASP A 9 -25.62 20.60 21.49
N ILE A 10 -24.50 21.16 21.96
CA ILE A 10 -23.55 21.92 21.11
C ILE A 10 -22.92 20.97 20.07
N LYS A 11 -22.37 19.82 20.51
CA LYS A 11 -21.81 18.81 19.61
C LYS A 11 -22.82 18.36 18.54
N LYS A 12 -24.07 18.11 18.94
CA LYS A 12 -25.13 17.69 18.02
C LYS A 12 -25.48 18.78 16.99
N LYS A 13 -25.56 20.04 17.41
CA LYS A 13 -25.81 21.19 16.51
C LYS A 13 -24.67 21.34 15.49
N VAL A 14 -23.42 21.30 15.93
CA VAL A 14 -22.25 21.38 15.04
C VAL A 14 -22.24 20.21 14.05
N SER A 15 -22.50 18.98 14.51
CA SER A 15 -22.56 17.80 13.64
C SER A 15 -23.63 17.93 12.53
N GLU A 16 -24.82 18.44 12.86
CA GLU A 16 -25.88 18.66 11.86
C GLU A 16 -25.53 19.74 10.84
N ILE A 17 -24.76 20.76 11.24
CA ILE A 17 -24.25 21.79 10.33
C ILE A 17 -23.20 21.18 9.40
N LEU A 18 -22.23 20.42 9.91
CA LEU A 18 -21.19 19.77 9.10
C LEU A 18 -21.79 18.79 8.07
N LYS A 19 -22.81 18.01 8.44
CA LYS A 19 -23.54 17.15 7.49
C LYS A 19 -24.23 17.94 6.38
N ARG A 20 -24.71 19.15 6.68
CA ARG A 20 -25.32 20.04 5.69
C ARG A 20 -24.26 20.62 4.76
N VAL A 21 -23.11 21.00 5.30
CA VAL A 21 -21.94 21.45 4.53
C VAL A 21 -21.52 20.39 3.53
N ASP A 22 -21.43 19.11 3.92
CA ASP A 22 -21.15 18.01 2.98
C ASP A 22 -22.16 17.89 1.83
N ARG A 23 -23.44 18.10 2.11
CA ARG A 23 -24.49 18.09 1.07
C ARG A 23 -24.32 19.26 0.10
N LEU A 24 -23.95 20.44 0.61
CA LEU A 24 -23.72 21.64 -0.20
C LEU A 24 -22.48 21.51 -1.08
N ILE A 25 -21.40 20.93 -0.55
CA ILE A 25 -20.19 20.60 -1.33
C ILE A 25 -20.55 19.68 -2.49
N ARG A 26 -21.34 18.63 -2.25
CA ARG A 26 -21.80 17.70 -3.30
C ARG A 26 -22.72 18.36 -4.33
N ALA A 27 -23.48 19.37 -3.93
CA ALA A 27 -24.30 20.17 -4.83
C ALA A 27 -23.49 21.28 -5.56
N ALA A 28 -22.17 21.34 -5.36
CA ALA A 28 -21.28 22.40 -5.83
C ALA A 28 -21.65 23.83 -5.36
N ASP A 29 -22.41 23.94 -4.27
CA ASP A 29 -22.77 25.23 -3.65
C ASP A 29 -21.78 25.58 -2.54
N ILE A 30 -20.54 25.90 -2.95
CA ILE A 30 -19.41 26.17 -2.05
C ILE A 30 -19.65 27.43 -1.20
N ASP A 31 -20.30 28.46 -1.76
CA ASP A 31 -20.56 29.71 -1.03
C ASP A 31 -21.57 29.52 0.12
N GLN A 32 -22.63 28.73 -0.09
CA GLN A 32 -23.55 28.39 0.99
C GLN A 32 -22.88 27.48 2.01
N ALA A 33 -22.03 26.56 1.58
CA ALA A 33 -21.27 25.69 2.47
C ALA A 33 -20.32 26.50 3.39
N MET A 34 -19.66 27.53 2.87
CA MET A 34 -18.83 28.45 3.68
C MET A 34 -19.65 29.20 4.73
N ARG A 35 -20.86 29.66 4.38
CA ARG A 35 -21.75 30.34 5.34
C ARG A 35 -22.15 29.44 6.50
N GLU A 36 -22.45 28.18 6.21
CA GLU A 36 -22.78 27.18 7.24
C GLU A 36 -21.57 26.90 8.15
N ILE A 37 -20.35 26.86 7.62
CA ILE A 37 -19.13 26.71 8.44
C ILE A 37 -18.88 27.91 9.35
N ILE A 38 -19.14 29.13 8.90
CA ILE A 38 -19.05 30.33 9.74
C ILE A 38 -20.03 30.21 10.93
N LEU A 39 -21.27 29.79 10.67
CA LEU A 39 -22.27 29.55 11.72
C LEU A 39 -21.83 28.46 12.69
N ALA A 40 -21.21 27.38 12.18
CA ALA A 40 -20.66 26.33 13.02
C ALA A 40 -19.58 26.88 13.97
N LYS A 41 -18.71 27.76 13.46
CA LYS A 41 -17.61 28.40 14.20
C LYS A 41 -18.09 29.33 15.31
N GLU A 42 -19.25 29.96 15.14
CA GLU A 42 -19.90 30.75 16.21
C GLU A 42 -20.43 29.86 17.34
N ILE A 43 -20.85 28.63 17.03
CA ILE A 43 -21.42 27.67 17.99
C ILE A 43 -20.32 26.97 18.79
N ASP A 44 -19.26 26.51 18.12
CA ASP A 44 -18.11 25.88 18.77
C ASP A 44 -16.79 26.33 18.11
N PRO A 45 -16.23 27.46 18.53
CA PRO A 45 -15.02 28.03 17.93
C PRO A 45 -13.76 27.19 18.08
N ARG A 46 -13.78 26.14 18.93
CA ARG A 46 -12.63 25.26 19.19
C ARG A 46 -12.79 23.89 18.52
N ASN A 47 -13.85 23.71 17.73
CA ASN A 47 -14.11 22.45 17.07
C ASN A 47 -13.16 22.28 15.87
N VAL A 48 -12.30 21.27 15.96
CA VAL A 48 -11.26 20.99 14.95
C VAL A 48 -11.88 20.72 13.56
N TYR A 49 -13.08 20.16 13.49
CA TYR A 49 -13.74 19.89 12.20
C TYR A 49 -14.18 21.15 11.48
N ILE A 50 -14.61 22.16 12.22
CA ILE A 50 -15.05 23.42 11.61
C ILE A 50 -13.89 24.05 10.84
N PHE A 51 -12.68 24.03 11.42
CA PHE A 51 -11.47 24.50 10.75
C PHE A 51 -11.09 23.62 9.55
N ALA A 52 -11.17 22.30 9.67
CA ALA A 52 -10.84 21.40 8.58
C ALA A 52 -11.79 21.58 7.37
N TYR A 53 -13.08 21.81 7.61
CA TYR A 53 -14.06 22.11 6.57
C TYR A 53 -13.87 23.53 5.98
N GLU A 54 -13.52 24.51 6.80
CA GLU A 54 -13.20 25.88 6.34
C GLU A 54 -12.04 25.87 5.33
N GLU A 55 -10.96 25.14 5.63
CA GLU A 55 -9.83 25.03 4.71
C GLU A 55 -10.20 24.24 3.44
N ARG A 56 -10.95 23.13 3.55
CA ARG A 56 -11.43 22.37 2.38
C ARG A 56 -12.26 23.23 1.45
N LEU A 57 -13.18 24.01 1.99
CA LEU A 57 -14.04 24.90 1.21
C LEU A 57 -13.26 26.03 0.56
N THR A 58 -12.27 26.57 1.26
CA THR A 58 -11.37 27.60 0.71
C THR A 58 -10.62 27.04 -0.50
N TYR A 59 -10.04 25.84 -0.38
CA TYR A 59 -9.38 25.17 -1.49
C TYR A 59 -10.32 24.90 -2.68
N LEU A 60 -11.52 24.35 -2.42
CA LEU A 60 -12.50 24.07 -3.48
C LEU A 60 -12.95 25.34 -4.21
N LYS A 61 -13.07 26.46 -3.48
CA LYS A 61 -13.40 27.76 -4.05
C LYS A 61 -12.30 28.27 -4.97
N GLU A 62 -11.05 28.19 -4.53
CA GLU A 62 -9.89 28.57 -5.35
C GLU A 62 -9.78 27.74 -6.64
N GLU A 63 -10.00 26.43 -6.56
CA GLU A 63 -9.99 25.56 -7.75
C GLU A 63 -11.14 25.88 -8.71
N HIS A 64 -12.34 26.14 -8.19
CA HIS A 64 -13.48 26.55 -9.01
C HIS A 64 -13.23 27.89 -9.72
N GLU A 65 -12.64 28.87 -9.01
CA GLU A 65 -12.27 30.16 -9.58
C GLU A 65 -11.16 30.03 -10.65
N LYS A 66 -10.15 29.19 -10.43
CA LYS A 66 -9.11 28.90 -11.43
C LYS A 66 -9.69 28.27 -12.70
N HIS A 67 -10.59 27.30 -12.55
CA HIS A 67 -11.25 26.64 -13.67
C HIS A 67 -12.11 27.63 -14.47
N ALA A 68 -12.89 28.48 -13.79
CA ALA A 68 -13.67 29.53 -14.44
C ALA A 68 -12.77 30.53 -15.19
N GLN A 69 -11.65 30.95 -14.59
CA GLN A 69 -10.70 31.87 -15.22
C GLN A 69 -10.02 31.25 -16.45
N GLN A 70 -9.64 29.97 -16.39
CA GLN A 70 -9.06 29.25 -17.52
C GLN A 70 -10.06 29.08 -18.67
N GLU A 71 -11.32 28.76 -18.36
CA GLU A 71 -12.36 28.62 -19.37
C GLU A 71 -12.66 29.96 -20.05
N GLN A 72 -12.73 31.05 -19.27
CA GLN A 72 -12.90 32.40 -19.80
C GLN A 72 -11.73 32.81 -20.70
N THR A 73 -10.49 32.60 -20.23
CA THR A 73 -9.27 32.89 -21.02
C THR A 73 -9.25 32.11 -22.34
N ARG A 74 -9.73 30.85 -22.33
CA ARG A 74 -9.85 30.03 -23.54
C ARG A 74 -10.89 30.60 -24.51
N LYS A 75 -12.06 31.03 -24.02
CA LYS A 75 -13.11 31.66 -24.83
C LYS A 75 -12.61 32.97 -25.45
N ASP A 76 -11.97 33.83 -24.65
CA ASP A 76 -11.41 35.09 -25.11
C ASP A 76 -10.30 34.88 -26.17
N ALA A 77 -9.45 33.85 -26.00
CA ALA A 77 -8.43 33.49 -26.97
C ALA A 77 -9.01 32.96 -28.29
N GLU A 78 -10.10 32.19 -28.24
CA GLU A 78 -10.81 31.69 -29.42
C GLU A 78 -11.47 32.84 -30.20
N GLU A 79 -12.06 33.80 -29.51
CA GLU A 79 -12.65 35.00 -30.11
C GLU A 79 -11.59 35.90 -30.75
N ALA A 80 -10.46 36.11 -30.06
CA ALA A 80 -9.33 36.85 -30.61
C ALA A 80 -8.70 36.17 -31.84
N ALA A 81 -8.67 34.84 -31.88
CA ALA A 81 -8.19 34.08 -33.05
C ALA A 81 -9.13 34.26 -34.25
N LYS A 82 -10.46 34.21 -34.04
CA LYS A 82 -11.45 34.47 -35.11
C LYS A 82 -11.31 35.87 -35.68
N LEU A 83 -11.11 36.89 -34.82
CA LEU A 83 -10.90 38.26 -35.26
C LEU A 83 -9.62 38.41 -36.10
N ARG A 84 -8.52 37.78 -35.68
CA ARG A 84 -7.25 37.78 -36.43
C ARG A 84 -7.37 37.11 -37.80
N ASP A 85 -8.10 36.00 -37.88
CA ASP A 85 -8.35 35.32 -39.15
C ASP A 85 -9.20 36.18 -40.10
N GLU A 86 -10.19 36.92 -39.58
CA GLU A 86 -11.02 37.85 -40.34
C GLU A 86 -10.22 39.07 -40.84
N GLU A 87 -9.35 39.63 -39.99
CA GLU A 87 -8.41 40.69 -40.37
C GLU A 87 -7.41 40.21 -41.43
N ALA A 88 -6.86 38.99 -41.30
CA ALA A 88 -5.93 38.42 -42.27
C ALA A 88 -6.59 38.21 -43.64
N ARG A 89 -7.83 37.70 -43.66
CA ARG A 89 -8.63 37.57 -44.89
C ARG A 89 -8.89 38.93 -45.54
N SER A 90 -9.16 39.95 -44.74
CA SER A 90 -9.37 41.32 -45.21
C SER A 90 -8.09 41.91 -45.81
N ARG A 91 -6.94 41.72 -45.18
CA ARG A 91 -5.63 42.13 -45.70
C ARG A 91 -5.26 41.43 -47.01
N ILE A 92 -5.46 40.11 -47.09
CA ILE A 92 -5.20 39.35 -48.32
C ILE A 92 -6.09 39.85 -49.46
N LYS A 93 -7.35 40.19 -49.17
CA LYS A 93 -8.27 40.77 -50.16
C LYS A 93 -7.82 42.15 -50.65
N GLU A 94 -7.37 43.01 -49.74
CA GLU A 94 -6.79 44.32 -50.09
C GLU A 94 -5.49 44.19 -50.91
N GLU A 95 -4.64 43.22 -50.55
CA GLU A 95 -3.39 42.93 -51.26
C GLU A 95 -3.66 42.40 -52.67
N LEU A 96 -4.64 41.51 -52.84
CA LEU A 96 -5.08 41.02 -54.15
C LEU A 96 -5.61 42.14 -55.05
N GLU A 97 -6.31 43.13 -54.49
CA GLU A 97 -6.79 44.31 -55.22
C GLU A 97 -5.64 45.26 -55.59
N ARG A 98 -4.62 45.40 -54.73
CA ARG A 98 -3.39 46.15 -55.07
C ARG A 98 -2.59 45.46 -56.17
N ASP A 99 -2.49 44.14 -56.15
CA ASP A 99 -1.67 43.39 -57.12
C ASP A 99 -2.27 43.40 -58.54
N LYS A 100 -3.60 43.48 -58.66
CA LYS A 100 -4.28 43.72 -59.96
C LYS A 100 -3.87 45.02 -60.65
N SER A 101 -3.24 45.96 -59.93
CA SER A 101 -2.90 47.29 -60.43
C SER A 101 -1.40 47.49 -60.74
N ARG A 102 -0.58 46.43 -60.73
CA ARG A 102 0.88 46.56 -60.87
C ARG A 102 1.43 45.87 -62.14
N PRO A 103 2.10 46.59 -63.07
CA PRO A 103 2.73 45.96 -64.24
C PRO A 103 4.09 45.32 -63.93
N GLU A 104 4.37 44.20 -64.58
CA GLU A 104 5.53 43.30 -64.41
C GLU A 104 6.86 43.84 -64.98
N GLN A 105 7.98 43.60 -64.28
CA GLN A 105 9.33 43.56 -64.87
C GLN A 105 10.22 42.49 -64.20
N GLU A 106 11.05 41.88 -65.05
CA GLU A 106 11.80 40.63 -64.89
C GLU A 106 13.12 40.67 -64.10
N SER A 107 13.38 39.53 -63.44
CA SER A 107 14.63 38.72 -63.30
C SER A 107 15.99 39.34 -62.89
N GLN A 108 16.68 38.69 -61.93
CA GLN A 108 17.89 37.87 -62.17
C GLN A 108 18.43 37.23 -60.87
N ALA A 109 18.99 36.01 -60.98
CA ALA A 109 19.69 35.22 -59.94
C ALA A 109 21.23 35.40 -60.04
N PRO A 110 22.10 35.03 -59.06
CA PRO A 110 22.57 33.63 -58.82
C PRO A 110 23.14 33.39 -57.37
N PRO A 111 24.08 32.44 -57.04
CA PRO A 111 24.21 30.97 -57.24
C PRO A 111 24.40 30.14 -55.91
N LYS A 112 24.54 28.79 -55.99
CA LYS A 112 24.94 27.79 -54.94
C LYS A 112 26.49 27.53 -54.98
N PRO A 113 27.17 26.59 -54.22
CA PRO A 113 26.80 25.59 -53.17
C PRO A 113 27.83 25.38 -51.99
N GLY A 114 27.57 24.44 -51.05
CA GLY A 114 28.63 23.78 -50.23
C GLY A 114 28.15 23.06 -48.92
N PRO A 115 28.70 21.87 -48.52
CA PRO A 115 28.08 20.96 -47.52
C PRO A 115 28.72 20.92 -46.10
N ALA A 116 28.07 20.16 -45.19
CA ALA A 116 28.23 20.01 -43.71
C ALA A 116 29.58 19.50 -43.15
N PRO A 117 29.86 19.62 -41.83
CA PRO A 117 29.76 18.46 -40.89
C PRO A 117 29.49 18.75 -39.37
N ARG A 118 29.57 17.71 -38.53
CA ARG A 118 29.13 17.49 -37.12
C ARG A 118 30.06 17.97 -35.96
N ALA A 119 29.44 18.24 -34.79
CA ALA A 119 29.71 18.02 -33.32
C ALA A 119 31.15 18.10 -32.71
N PRO A 120 31.34 18.50 -31.41
CA PRO A 120 31.23 17.57 -30.25
C PRO A 120 30.83 18.17 -28.85
N LYS A 121 30.81 17.29 -27.82
CA LYS A 121 30.43 17.47 -26.39
C LYS A 121 31.62 17.87 -25.47
N THR A 122 31.34 18.34 -24.23
CA THR A 122 32.24 18.23 -23.03
C THR A 122 31.47 18.31 -21.67
N PRO A 123 31.97 17.72 -20.55
CA PRO A 123 31.28 17.53 -19.24
C PRO A 123 31.82 18.41 -18.06
N PRO A 124 31.28 18.34 -16.81
CA PRO A 124 31.58 19.26 -15.69
C PRO A 124 32.59 18.69 -14.65
N PRO A 125 33.07 19.49 -13.65
CA PRO A 125 33.85 18.98 -12.50
C PRO A 125 33.15 19.04 -11.12
N GLN A 126 33.53 18.14 -10.20
CA GLN A 126 33.10 17.98 -8.79
C GLN A 126 34.11 18.56 -7.76
N PRO A 127 33.73 18.82 -6.48
CA PRO A 127 34.63 19.23 -5.39
C PRO A 127 35.20 18.06 -4.53
N PRO A 128 36.26 18.27 -3.71
CA PRO A 128 36.92 17.22 -2.92
C PRO A 128 36.38 17.03 -1.47
N VAL A 129 36.70 15.86 -0.88
CA VAL A 129 36.28 15.30 0.43
C VAL A 129 37.35 15.51 1.53
N PRO A 130 37.01 15.66 2.84
CA PRO A 130 37.98 15.73 3.96
C PRO A 130 38.26 14.37 4.67
N PRO A 131 39.38 14.26 5.46
CA PRO A 131 39.88 13.00 6.07
C PRO A 131 39.33 12.66 7.49
N PRO A 132 39.63 11.47 8.06
CA PRO A 132 38.79 10.80 9.08
C PRO A 132 39.30 10.76 10.55
N ARG A 133 38.30 10.62 11.46
CA ARG A 133 38.13 9.91 12.77
C ARG A 133 39.12 10.07 13.95
N PRO A 134 38.61 9.94 15.19
CA PRO A 134 38.81 8.70 15.95
C PRO A 134 37.59 8.20 16.76
N ALA A 135 37.58 6.90 17.07
CA ALA A 135 36.70 6.18 18.02
C ALA A 135 37.50 5.86 19.33
N PRO A 136 37.02 5.14 20.38
CA PRO A 136 35.74 4.42 20.54
C PRO A 136 35.09 4.47 21.95
N ALA A 137 33.84 4.01 22.07
CA ALA A 137 33.30 3.39 23.29
C ALA A 137 32.19 2.40 22.89
N GLU A 138 32.16 1.21 23.50
CA GLU A 138 31.38 0.01 23.16
C GLU A 138 29.90 0.29 22.79
N VAL A 139 29.51 -0.02 21.54
CA VAL A 139 28.19 0.31 20.95
C VAL A 139 27.48 -0.97 20.50
N ARG A 140 26.15 -0.98 20.66
CA ARG A 140 25.19 -1.78 19.86
C ARG A 140 25.61 -1.75 18.37
N PRO A 141 25.32 -2.79 17.55
CA PRO A 141 25.74 -2.80 16.14
C PRO A 141 25.34 -1.47 15.51
N SER A 142 26.37 -0.72 15.13
CA SER A 142 26.22 0.63 14.62
C SER A 142 25.55 0.56 13.25
N LEU A 143 25.08 1.70 12.76
CA LEU A 143 24.53 1.78 11.41
C LEU A 143 25.56 1.30 10.38
N GLU A 144 26.85 1.56 10.62
CA GLU A 144 27.98 1.09 9.79
C GLU A 144 28.14 -0.45 9.82
N ASP A 145 27.86 -1.11 10.94
CA ASP A 145 27.94 -2.58 11.05
C ASP A 145 26.81 -3.27 10.28
N LEU A 146 25.60 -2.70 10.36
CA LEU A 146 24.45 -3.16 9.59
C LEU A 146 24.64 -2.91 8.08
N GLU A 147 25.19 -1.76 7.71
CA GLU A 147 25.57 -1.45 6.33
C GLU A 147 26.66 -2.39 5.81
N THR A 148 27.61 -2.79 6.66
CA THR A 148 28.66 -3.75 6.30
C THR A 148 28.08 -5.16 6.08
N GLN A 149 27.16 -5.59 6.94
CA GLN A 149 26.45 -6.87 6.76
C GLN A 149 25.57 -6.85 5.50
N LEU A 150 24.88 -5.75 5.24
CA LEU A 150 24.10 -5.57 4.01
C LEU A 150 24.99 -5.61 2.77
N ARG A 151 26.14 -4.92 2.77
CA ARG A 151 27.13 -4.97 1.67
C ARG A 151 27.68 -6.37 1.43
N LEU A 152 27.91 -7.16 2.48
CA LEU A 152 28.37 -8.54 2.35
C LEU A 152 27.28 -9.42 1.72
N ALA A 153 26.04 -9.29 2.17
CA ALA A 153 24.90 -10.00 1.59
C ALA A 153 24.66 -9.59 0.13
N GLU A 154 24.71 -8.30 -0.20
CA GLU A 154 24.62 -7.77 -1.56
C GLU A 154 25.78 -8.27 -2.45
N ALA A 155 26.99 -8.38 -1.90
CA ALA A 155 28.15 -8.91 -2.63
C ALA A 155 28.00 -10.41 -2.92
N GLU A 156 27.44 -11.20 -2.01
CA GLU A 156 27.09 -12.59 -2.26
C GLU A 156 25.98 -12.73 -3.31
N LEU A 157 24.93 -11.90 -3.21
CA LEU A 157 23.87 -11.85 -4.21
C LEU A 157 24.42 -11.54 -5.60
N ARG A 158 25.30 -10.53 -5.70
CA ARG A 158 25.94 -10.12 -6.94
C ARG A 158 26.87 -11.19 -7.51
N LYS A 159 27.61 -11.94 -6.68
CA LYS A 159 28.39 -13.12 -7.12
C LYS A 159 27.48 -14.20 -7.69
N THR A 160 26.32 -14.42 -7.08
CA THR A 160 25.33 -15.40 -7.51
C THR A 160 24.72 -14.99 -8.85
N GLU A 161 24.35 -13.71 -9.01
CA GLU A 161 23.85 -13.13 -10.25
C GLU A 161 24.89 -13.13 -11.39
N GLU A 162 26.15 -12.81 -11.10
CA GLU A 162 27.23 -12.86 -12.09
C GLU A 162 27.54 -14.30 -12.50
N GLY A 163 27.39 -15.27 -11.60
CA GLY A 163 27.44 -16.70 -11.90
C GLY A 163 26.30 -17.13 -12.84
N LEU A 164 25.09 -16.61 -12.60
CA LEU A 164 23.91 -16.87 -13.42
C LEU A 164 24.02 -16.23 -14.82
N LYS A 165 24.59 -15.02 -14.91
CA LYS A 165 24.86 -14.32 -16.20
C LYS A 165 25.96 -14.98 -17.04
N LYS A 166 26.85 -15.76 -16.40
CA LYS A 166 27.94 -16.52 -17.06
C LYS A 166 27.57 -17.99 -17.28
N ALA A 167 26.37 -18.42 -16.91
CA ALA A 167 25.93 -19.79 -17.09
C ALA A 167 25.71 -20.09 -18.58
N THR A 168 26.21 -21.24 -19.04
CA THR A 168 25.94 -21.71 -20.39
C THR A 168 24.44 -22.01 -20.56
N PRO A 169 23.88 -21.93 -21.78
CA PRO A 169 22.48 -22.27 -22.02
C PRO A 169 22.11 -23.65 -21.48
N GLU A 170 23.01 -24.63 -21.57
CA GLU A 170 22.84 -25.98 -21.01
C GLU A 170 22.67 -25.98 -19.49
N LYS A 171 23.46 -25.16 -18.76
CA LYS A 171 23.31 -25.01 -17.31
C LYS A 171 21.98 -24.36 -16.94
N LEU A 172 21.53 -23.38 -17.72
CA LEU A 172 20.22 -22.75 -17.51
C LEU A 172 19.07 -23.75 -17.70
N HIS A 173 19.11 -24.54 -18.78
CA HIS A 173 18.12 -25.60 -19.03
C HIS A 173 18.12 -26.68 -17.94
N HIS A 174 19.29 -27.05 -17.40
CA HIS A 174 19.39 -28.00 -16.29
C HIS A 174 18.78 -27.43 -15.00
N VAL A 175 19.03 -26.14 -14.70
CA VAL A 175 18.40 -25.46 -13.55
C VAL A 175 16.88 -25.44 -13.70
N ASP A 176 16.36 -25.11 -14.88
CA ASP A 176 14.91 -25.14 -15.16
C ASP A 176 14.33 -26.55 -15.00
N ALA A 177 15.07 -27.58 -15.42
CA ALA A 177 14.69 -28.97 -15.23
C ALA A 177 14.64 -29.36 -13.75
N LEU A 178 15.59 -28.92 -12.93
CA LEU A 178 15.59 -29.15 -11.48
C LEU A 178 14.41 -28.47 -10.79
N VAL A 179 14.05 -27.24 -11.21
CA VAL A 179 12.87 -26.53 -10.69
C VAL A 179 11.58 -27.28 -11.00
N LYS A 180 11.41 -27.72 -12.26
CA LYS A 180 10.24 -28.53 -12.67
C LYS A 180 10.21 -29.86 -11.94
N TYR A 181 11.36 -30.52 -11.81
CA TYR A 181 11.46 -31.78 -11.09
C TYR A 181 11.07 -31.65 -9.61
N ARG A 182 11.51 -30.56 -8.95
CA ARG A 182 11.09 -30.24 -7.59
C ARG A 182 9.58 -30.06 -7.48
N GLN A 183 8.94 -29.39 -8.44
CA GLN A 183 7.48 -29.22 -8.45
C GLN A 183 6.75 -30.56 -8.55
N GLU A 184 7.21 -31.46 -9.42
CA GLU A 184 6.64 -32.81 -9.54
C GLU A 184 6.86 -33.63 -8.27
N LEU A 185 8.03 -33.51 -7.62
CA LEU A 185 8.28 -34.13 -6.32
C LEU A 185 7.33 -33.62 -5.23
N VAL A 186 7.09 -32.30 -5.13
CA VAL A 186 6.19 -31.74 -4.12
C VAL A 186 4.75 -32.22 -4.33
N LYS A 187 4.27 -32.28 -5.58
CA LYS A 187 2.95 -32.84 -5.91
C LYS A 187 2.85 -34.31 -5.51
N ALA A 188 3.85 -35.11 -5.87
CA ALA A 188 3.85 -36.54 -5.57
C ALA A 188 3.92 -36.86 -4.07
N TRP A 189 4.41 -35.92 -3.26
CA TRP A 189 4.42 -36.03 -1.80
C TRP A 189 3.20 -35.39 -1.13
N GLU A 190 2.23 -34.85 -1.88
CA GLU A 190 1.08 -34.10 -1.33
C GLU A 190 0.30 -34.93 -0.29
N ASP A 191 0.01 -36.20 -0.62
CA ASP A 191 -0.69 -37.13 0.27
C ASP A 191 0.23 -37.84 1.28
N GLY A 192 1.52 -37.56 1.24
CA GLY A 192 2.54 -38.08 2.15
C GLY A 192 3.04 -39.49 1.83
N ALA A 193 2.62 -40.09 0.73
CA ALA A 193 3.20 -41.33 0.23
C ALA A 193 3.23 -41.30 -1.29
N LEU A 194 4.38 -41.69 -1.85
CA LEU A 194 4.55 -41.85 -3.29
C LEU A 194 3.82 -43.11 -3.76
N THR A 195 2.99 -42.97 -4.78
CA THR A 195 2.40 -44.12 -5.47
C THR A 195 3.40 -44.73 -6.47
N PRO A 196 3.28 -46.03 -6.81
CA PRO A 196 4.14 -46.64 -7.83
C PRO A 196 4.10 -45.94 -9.19
N PHE A 197 2.96 -45.31 -9.51
CA PHE A 197 2.80 -44.51 -10.73
C PHE A 197 3.65 -43.24 -10.68
N GLU A 198 3.63 -42.52 -9.56
CA GLU A 198 4.44 -41.32 -9.36
C GLU A 198 5.93 -41.63 -9.30
N GLU A 199 6.33 -42.73 -8.65
CA GLU A 199 7.73 -43.18 -8.66
C GLU A 199 8.22 -43.46 -10.08
N THR A 200 7.39 -44.13 -10.89
CA THR A 200 7.69 -44.39 -12.30
C THR A 200 7.80 -43.09 -13.10
N HIS A 201 6.86 -42.16 -12.89
CA HIS A 201 6.84 -40.86 -13.53
C HIS A 201 8.09 -40.03 -13.19
N LEU A 202 8.44 -39.93 -11.91
CA LEU A 202 9.61 -39.22 -11.42
C LEU A 202 10.89 -39.86 -11.96
N SER A 203 11.00 -41.19 -11.96
CA SER A 203 12.14 -41.89 -12.54
C SER A 203 12.30 -41.60 -14.03
N ALA A 204 11.20 -41.58 -14.79
CA ALA A 204 11.21 -41.24 -16.20
C ALA A 204 11.64 -39.77 -16.42
N PHE A 205 11.12 -38.84 -15.62
CA PHE A 205 11.49 -37.43 -15.68
C PHE A 205 12.99 -37.24 -15.42
N ARG A 206 13.52 -37.86 -14.36
CA ARG A 206 14.94 -37.80 -14.01
C ARG A 206 15.83 -38.26 -15.17
N ALA A 207 15.49 -39.40 -15.76
CA ALA A 207 16.23 -39.98 -16.88
C ALA A 207 16.19 -39.07 -18.12
N GLN A 208 15.03 -38.48 -18.42
CA GLN A 208 14.85 -37.58 -19.55
C GLN A 208 15.62 -36.27 -19.39
N HIS A 209 15.73 -35.76 -18.17
CA HIS A 209 16.27 -34.43 -17.89
C HIS A 209 17.68 -34.43 -17.26
N GLY A 210 18.31 -35.61 -17.15
CA GLY A 210 19.67 -35.72 -16.64
C GLY A 210 19.83 -35.39 -15.15
N VAL A 211 18.76 -35.54 -14.35
CA VAL A 211 18.83 -35.28 -12.90
C VAL A 211 19.60 -36.40 -12.21
N THR A 212 20.72 -36.04 -11.61
CA THR A 212 21.61 -37.00 -10.93
C THR A 212 20.94 -37.61 -9.69
N GLN A 213 21.49 -38.72 -9.19
CA GLN A 213 21.01 -39.33 -7.95
C GLN A 213 21.20 -38.42 -6.73
N GLU A 214 22.28 -37.65 -6.69
CA GLU A 214 22.56 -36.73 -5.60
C GLU A 214 21.57 -35.55 -5.57
N GLU A 215 21.32 -34.93 -6.72
CA GLU A 215 20.30 -33.87 -6.87
C GLU A 215 18.92 -34.37 -6.51
N HIS A 216 18.57 -35.58 -6.97
CA HIS A 216 17.29 -36.19 -6.61
C HIS A 216 17.16 -36.42 -5.12
N ASN A 217 18.16 -37.02 -4.46
CA ASN A 217 18.09 -37.29 -3.03
C ASN A 217 17.88 -35.99 -2.23
N LYS A 218 18.59 -34.91 -2.61
CA LYS A 218 18.44 -33.60 -2.00
C LYS A 218 17.04 -33.02 -2.22
N LEU A 219 16.60 -32.92 -3.47
CA LEU A 219 15.30 -32.35 -3.83
C LEU A 219 14.13 -33.18 -3.29
N ALA A 220 14.25 -34.51 -3.29
CA ALA A 220 13.23 -35.39 -2.74
C ALA A 220 13.08 -35.20 -1.23
N LYS A 221 14.20 -35.03 -0.51
CA LYS A 221 14.16 -34.73 0.93
C LYS A 221 13.54 -33.36 1.21
N GLU A 222 13.91 -32.35 0.44
CA GLU A 222 13.33 -31.00 0.54
C GLU A 222 11.82 -31.01 0.25
N ALA A 223 11.39 -31.70 -0.82
CA ALA A 223 9.99 -31.80 -1.20
C ALA A 223 9.15 -32.59 -0.18
N GLN A 224 9.70 -33.70 0.33
CA GLN A 224 9.08 -34.49 1.40
C GLN A 224 8.86 -33.63 2.66
N LEU A 225 9.89 -32.88 3.07
CA LEU A 225 9.83 -31.99 4.23
C LEU A 225 8.86 -30.83 4.00
N GLU A 226 8.87 -30.20 2.83
CA GLU A 226 7.93 -29.12 2.50
C GLU A 226 6.47 -29.61 2.56
N SER A 227 6.19 -30.77 1.98
CA SER A 227 4.86 -31.37 1.95
C SER A 227 4.41 -31.75 3.37
N TYR A 228 5.32 -32.30 4.18
CA TYR A 228 5.09 -32.55 5.59
C TYR A 228 4.69 -31.28 6.35
N LEU A 229 5.46 -30.20 6.22
CA LEU A 229 5.19 -28.94 6.92
C LEU A 229 3.89 -28.28 6.46
N ARG A 230 3.53 -28.39 5.17
CA ARG A 230 2.23 -27.93 4.65
C ARG A 230 1.07 -28.70 5.29
N SER A 231 1.16 -30.03 5.32
CA SER A 231 0.14 -30.88 5.93
C SER A 231 0.04 -30.68 7.44
N PHE A 232 1.18 -30.51 8.12
CA PHE A 232 1.23 -30.19 9.55
C PHE A 232 0.56 -28.84 9.83
N ARG A 233 0.89 -27.80 9.06
CA ARG A 233 0.27 -26.47 9.19
C ARG A 233 -1.24 -26.53 8.94
N HIS A 234 -1.68 -27.28 7.94
CA HIS A 234 -3.10 -27.46 7.63
C HIS A 234 -3.83 -28.19 8.76
N ALA A 235 -3.34 -29.36 9.17
CA ALA A 235 -3.94 -30.19 10.22
C ALA A 235 -3.96 -29.50 11.59
N TRP A 236 -2.93 -28.72 11.90
CA TRP A 236 -2.92 -27.88 13.10
C TRP A 236 -3.92 -26.72 13.00
N SER A 237 -4.01 -26.04 11.84
CA SER A 237 -4.93 -24.90 11.65
C SER A 237 -6.41 -25.32 11.67
N SER A 238 -6.73 -26.54 11.24
CA SER A 238 -8.07 -27.11 11.26
C SER A 238 -8.45 -27.72 12.62
N GLY A 239 -7.50 -27.79 13.56
CA GLY A 239 -7.69 -28.42 14.88
C GLY A 239 -7.62 -29.95 14.87
N ALA A 240 -7.23 -30.57 13.76
CA ALA A 240 -7.02 -32.02 13.67
C ALA A 240 -5.78 -32.48 14.47
N ILE A 241 -4.77 -31.62 14.61
CA ILE A 241 -3.65 -31.83 15.53
C ILE A 241 -3.75 -30.78 16.64
N ALA A 242 -3.79 -31.25 17.89
CA ALA A 242 -3.90 -30.43 19.09
C ALA A 242 -2.65 -30.54 19.98
N PRO A 243 -2.33 -29.51 20.79
CA PRO A 243 -1.14 -29.49 21.66
C PRO A 243 -1.05 -30.64 22.68
N ASP A 244 -2.18 -31.26 23.00
CA ASP A 244 -2.36 -32.32 23.97
C ASP A 244 -2.58 -33.70 23.34
N ASN A 245 -2.58 -33.80 22.00
CA ASN A 245 -2.75 -35.06 21.27
C ASN A 245 -1.50 -35.44 20.45
N PRO A 246 -0.50 -36.10 21.08
CA PRO A 246 0.75 -36.47 20.42
C PRO A 246 0.59 -37.58 19.36
N THR A 247 -0.56 -38.27 19.33
CA THR A 247 -0.79 -39.43 18.46
C THR A 247 -0.93 -39.03 17.00
N GLU A 248 -1.75 -38.00 16.71
CA GLU A 248 -2.00 -37.51 15.35
C GLU A 248 -0.73 -36.92 14.72
N LEU A 249 0.09 -36.23 15.53
CA LEU A 249 1.38 -35.72 15.09
C LEU A 249 2.37 -36.85 14.78
N SER A 250 2.41 -37.87 15.65
CA SER A 250 3.20 -39.08 15.41
C SER A 250 2.78 -39.77 14.11
N ASP A 251 1.49 -39.88 13.84
CA ASP A 251 0.98 -40.56 12.65
C ASP A 251 1.21 -39.75 11.36
N LEU A 252 1.16 -38.41 11.46
CA LEU A 252 1.58 -37.54 10.36
C LEU A 252 3.09 -37.70 10.07
N ARG A 253 3.95 -37.65 11.09
CA ARG A 253 5.40 -37.89 10.94
C ARG A 253 5.69 -39.23 10.28
N LYS A 254 5.01 -40.30 10.72
CA LYS A 254 5.12 -41.64 10.11
C LYS A 254 4.70 -41.65 8.65
N ARG A 255 3.58 -41.00 8.30
CA ARG A 255 3.09 -40.91 6.92
C ARG A 255 4.18 -40.35 6.00
N TYR A 256 4.76 -39.21 6.37
CA TYR A 256 5.79 -38.54 5.58
C TYR A 256 7.20 -39.10 5.81
N HIS A 257 7.36 -40.18 6.60
CA HIS A 257 8.66 -40.78 6.93
C HIS A 257 9.67 -39.77 7.52
N ILE A 258 9.18 -38.86 8.35
CA ILE A 258 10.00 -37.83 9.01
C ILE A 258 10.34 -38.29 10.43
N SER A 259 11.64 -38.30 10.76
CA SER A 259 12.06 -38.62 12.12
C SER A 259 11.73 -37.48 13.10
N PRO A 260 11.55 -37.77 14.40
CA PRO A 260 11.40 -36.74 15.43
C PRO A 260 12.53 -35.71 15.36
N THR A 261 13.79 -36.16 15.29
CA THR A 261 14.96 -35.28 15.21
C THR A 261 14.98 -34.34 14.01
N GLU A 262 14.44 -34.76 12.86
CA GLU A 262 14.35 -33.91 11.65
C GLU A 262 13.23 -32.88 11.74
N SER A 263 12.18 -33.19 12.50
CA SER A 263 10.98 -32.36 12.60
C SER A 263 10.96 -31.48 13.84
N ASP A 264 11.60 -31.86 14.94
CA ASP A 264 11.45 -31.18 16.23
C ASP A 264 11.82 -29.68 16.18
N ALA A 265 12.89 -29.30 15.48
CA ALA A 265 13.27 -27.88 15.33
C ALA A 265 12.29 -27.10 14.45
N LEU A 266 11.85 -27.68 13.33
CA LEU A 266 10.96 -27.06 12.35
C LEU A 266 9.51 -27.01 12.84
N GLU A 267 9.07 -28.06 13.53
CA GLU A 267 7.80 -28.08 14.23
C GLU A 267 7.82 -27.16 15.43
N ALA A 268 8.90 -27.09 16.22
CA ALA A 268 9.00 -26.10 17.28
C ALA A 268 8.98 -24.68 16.71
N GLU A 269 9.57 -24.44 15.54
CA GLU A 269 9.51 -23.18 14.81
C GLU A 269 8.08 -22.89 14.32
N ILE A 270 7.38 -23.83 13.68
CA ILE A 270 5.98 -23.65 13.26
C ILE A 270 5.04 -23.53 14.46
N LEU A 271 5.22 -24.33 15.50
CA LEU A 271 4.46 -24.25 16.74
C LEU A 271 4.76 -22.94 17.47
N TRP A 272 5.97 -22.40 17.38
CA TRP A 272 6.31 -21.07 17.85
C TRP A 272 5.72 -19.98 16.96
N GLU A 273 5.75 -20.09 15.63
CA GLU A 273 5.09 -19.18 14.69
C GLU A 273 3.57 -19.16 14.90
N VAL A 274 2.98 -20.31 15.21
CA VAL A 274 1.54 -20.48 15.41
C VAL A 274 1.13 -20.15 16.86
N ARG A 275 1.98 -20.40 17.87
CA ARG A 275 1.78 -19.90 19.25
C ARG A 275 2.05 -18.39 19.37
N ALA A 276 3.03 -17.85 18.63
CA ALA A 276 3.19 -16.41 18.41
C ALA A 276 2.03 -15.86 17.57
N GLY A 277 1.46 -16.70 16.69
CA GLY A 277 0.19 -16.52 15.98
C GLY A 277 -1.06 -16.77 16.83
N ALA A 278 -0.94 -17.15 18.11
CA ALA A 278 -2.07 -17.19 19.06
C ALA A 278 -2.55 -15.78 19.46
N GLN A 279 -1.98 -14.74 18.86
CA GLN A 279 -2.68 -13.49 18.59
C GLN A 279 -2.40 -13.07 17.13
N ARG A 280 -3.05 -13.73 16.16
CA ARG A 280 -3.32 -13.09 14.87
C ARG A 280 -3.95 -11.75 15.21
N SER A 281 -3.23 -10.67 14.98
CA SER A 281 -3.74 -9.35 15.35
C SER A 281 -5.04 -9.13 14.59
N THR A 282 -6.12 -8.90 15.33
CA THR A 282 -7.44 -8.66 14.78
C THR A 282 -7.48 -7.24 14.25
N LEU A 283 -7.69 -7.09 12.95
CA LEU A 283 -7.84 -5.82 12.27
C LEU A 283 -9.32 -5.60 11.97
N VAL A 284 -9.80 -4.39 12.22
CA VAL A 284 -11.12 -3.95 11.78
C VAL A 284 -10.91 -2.93 10.67
N VAL A 285 -11.50 -3.17 9.49
CA VAL A 285 -11.41 -2.29 8.32
C VAL A 285 -12.80 -1.73 8.02
N ILE A 286 -12.91 -0.42 7.84
CA ILE A 286 -14.14 0.28 7.51
C ILE A 286 -13.95 1.08 6.23
N ASP A 287 -14.76 0.80 5.22
CA ASP A 287 -14.75 1.49 3.93
C ASP A 287 -16.11 1.30 3.24
N ASP A 288 -16.69 2.35 2.66
CA ASP A 288 -17.99 2.25 1.99
C ASP A 288 -17.88 1.78 0.53
N ASP A 289 -16.68 1.75 -0.06
CA ASP A 289 -16.42 1.05 -1.32
C ASP A 289 -16.21 -0.44 -1.06
N LEU A 290 -17.26 -1.23 -1.32
CA LEU A 290 -17.26 -2.68 -1.15
C LEU A 290 -16.13 -3.39 -1.92
N LYS A 291 -15.78 -2.92 -3.12
CA LYS A 291 -14.72 -3.57 -3.92
C LYS A 291 -13.37 -3.34 -3.27
N PHE A 292 -13.12 -2.12 -2.81
CA PHE A 292 -11.90 -1.77 -2.12
C PHE A 292 -11.82 -2.51 -0.77
N LEU A 293 -12.91 -2.57 -0.02
CA LEU A 293 -13.00 -3.32 1.24
C LEU A 293 -12.69 -4.81 1.02
N ASP A 294 -13.25 -5.43 -0.02
CA ASP A 294 -12.98 -6.84 -0.35
C ASP A 294 -11.49 -7.05 -0.67
N ILE A 295 -10.90 -6.22 -1.53
CA ILE A 295 -9.48 -6.30 -1.90
C ILE A 295 -8.60 -6.15 -0.65
N VAL A 296 -8.80 -5.09 0.12
CA VAL A 296 -7.98 -4.81 1.31
C VAL A 296 -8.12 -5.91 2.35
N THR A 297 -9.34 -6.40 2.60
CA THR A 297 -9.53 -7.46 3.60
C THR A 297 -8.91 -8.77 3.14
N GLU A 298 -8.91 -9.09 1.85
CA GLU A 298 -8.26 -10.28 1.31
C GLU A 298 -6.73 -10.18 1.41
N THR A 299 -6.13 -9.07 0.95
CA THR A 299 -4.68 -8.81 1.09
C THR A 299 -4.21 -8.95 2.54
N LEU A 300 -4.99 -8.47 3.50
CA LEU A 300 -4.67 -8.58 4.92
C LEU A 300 -4.85 -10.01 5.47
N ARG A 301 -5.83 -10.76 5.00
CA ARG A 301 -6.01 -12.18 5.37
C ARG A 301 -4.88 -13.05 4.82
N GLU A 302 -4.47 -12.82 3.56
CA GLU A 302 -3.30 -13.48 2.95
C GLU A 302 -2.02 -13.20 3.74
N ALA A 303 -1.90 -12.00 4.29
CA ALA A 303 -0.82 -11.61 5.20
C ALA A 303 -0.96 -12.16 6.64
N ASN A 304 -1.88 -13.11 6.87
CA ASN A 304 -2.10 -13.86 8.11
C ASN A 304 -2.67 -13.03 9.27
N PHE A 305 -3.41 -11.95 8.98
CA PHE A 305 -4.21 -11.21 9.98
C PHE A 305 -5.63 -11.77 10.12
N ASN A 306 -6.27 -11.55 11.27
CA ASN A 306 -7.70 -11.80 11.43
C ASN A 306 -8.47 -10.52 11.09
N VAL A 307 -9.23 -10.49 10.00
CA VAL A 307 -9.78 -9.23 9.47
C VAL A 307 -11.30 -9.22 9.47
N ARG A 308 -11.88 -8.19 10.08
CA ARG A 308 -13.32 -7.88 10.03
C ARG A 308 -13.54 -6.62 9.19
N GLY A 309 -14.21 -6.77 8.05
CA GLY A 309 -14.61 -5.65 7.19
C GLY A 309 -16.02 -5.16 7.52
N PHE A 310 -16.22 -3.85 7.48
CA PHE A 310 -17.53 -3.21 7.63
C PHE A 310 -17.72 -2.15 6.54
N SER A 311 -18.87 -2.18 5.87
CA SER A 311 -19.22 -1.18 4.87
C SER A 311 -19.81 0.10 5.46
N THR A 312 -20.13 0.08 6.77
CA THR A 312 -20.66 1.25 7.48
C THR A 312 -19.98 1.45 8.83
N SER A 313 -19.78 2.70 9.23
CA SER A 313 -19.24 3.02 10.57
C SER A 313 -20.23 2.66 11.68
N ASP A 314 -21.53 2.65 11.40
CA ASP A 314 -22.59 2.25 12.33
C ASP A 314 -22.48 0.77 12.73
N ASP A 315 -22.28 -0.12 11.75
CA ASP A 315 -22.06 -1.55 12.00
C ASP A 315 -20.74 -1.78 12.73
N ALA A 316 -19.67 -1.12 12.29
CA ALA A 316 -18.37 -1.20 12.94
C ALA A 316 -18.43 -0.73 14.40
N PHE A 317 -19.11 0.38 14.68
CA PHE A 317 -19.26 0.92 16.02
C PHE A 317 -20.04 -0.03 16.94
N ARG A 318 -21.11 -0.65 16.45
CA ARG A 318 -21.86 -1.69 17.19
C ARG A 318 -20.96 -2.86 17.56
N TYR A 319 -20.16 -3.35 16.61
CA TYR A 319 -19.22 -4.44 16.85
C TYR A 319 -18.13 -4.06 17.87
N LEU A 320 -17.53 -2.87 17.74
CA LEU A 320 -16.41 -2.41 18.56
C LEU A 320 -16.79 -2.08 20.00
N LYS A 321 -18.07 -1.88 20.30
CA LYS A 321 -18.55 -1.77 21.69
C LYS A 321 -18.28 -3.03 22.52
N GLU A 322 -18.28 -4.19 21.88
CA GLU A 322 -18.16 -5.49 22.56
C GLU A 322 -16.85 -6.20 22.24
N ASN A 323 -16.09 -5.73 21.25
CA ASN A 323 -14.90 -6.39 20.73
C ASN A 323 -13.72 -5.42 20.67
N VAL A 324 -12.56 -5.87 21.17
CA VAL A 324 -11.31 -5.08 21.17
C VAL A 324 -10.39 -5.62 20.07
N PRO A 325 -10.22 -4.91 18.93
CA PRO A 325 -9.25 -5.31 17.92
C PRO A 325 -7.85 -4.85 18.30
N ASP A 326 -6.85 -5.40 17.61
CA ASP A 326 -5.46 -4.94 17.70
C ASP A 326 -5.23 -3.64 16.91
N MET A 327 -6.08 -3.33 15.94
CA MET A 327 -6.03 -2.11 15.14
C MET A 327 -7.35 -1.84 14.42
N ILE A 328 -7.65 -0.56 14.23
CA ILE A 328 -8.77 -0.08 13.41
C ILE A 328 -8.21 0.69 12.22
N ILE A 329 -8.73 0.42 11.03
CA ILE A 329 -8.39 1.08 9.77
C ILE A 329 -9.71 1.60 9.20
N SER A 330 -9.83 2.90 8.97
CA SER A 330 -11.11 3.51 8.53
C SER A 330 -10.86 4.49 7.40
N ASP A 331 -11.71 4.48 6.38
CA ASP A 331 -11.83 5.63 5.50
C ASP A 331 -12.24 6.87 6.30
N ILE A 332 -11.75 8.03 5.85
CA ILE A 332 -12.21 9.35 6.28
C ILE A 332 -13.62 9.59 5.73
N ASN A 333 -13.83 9.30 4.45
CA ASN A 333 -15.04 9.66 3.71
C ASN A 333 -16.06 8.52 3.70
N LEU A 334 -16.69 8.25 4.84
CA LEU A 334 -17.76 7.23 4.97
C LEU A 334 -19.13 7.83 4.65
N GLU A 335 -19.43 8.05 3.38
CA GLU A 335 -20.60 8.83 2.94
C GLU A 335 -21.93 8.10 3.11
N THR A 336 -21.90 6.75 3.08
CA THR A 336 -23.09 5.91 3.21
C THR A 336 -23.52 5.69 4.67
N SER A 337 -22.75 6.18 5.64
CA SER A 337 -22.97 5.96 7.07
C SER A 337 -23.60 7.18 7.75
N THR A 338 -24.19 6.99 8.94
CA THR A 338 -24.72 8.13 9.71
C THR A 338 -23.60 8.95 10.37
N MET A 339 -22.41 8.36 10.49
CA MET A 339 -21.20 8.94 11.05
C MET A 339 -20.07 8.87 10.03
N GLY A 340 -19.49 10.03 9.69
CA GLY A 340 -18.24 10.08 8.92
C GLY A 340 -17.05 9.53 9.70
N GLY A 341 -15.94 9.25 9.02
CA GLY A 341 -14.76 8.59 9.62
C GLY A 341 -14.19 9.33 10.83
N PHE A 342 -14.22 10.66 10.80
CA PHE A 342 -13.79 11.48 11.92
C PHE A 342 -14.70 11.40 13.15
N THR A 343 -16.02 11.52 12.96
CA THR A 343 -16.99 11.37 14.07
C THR A 343 -16.96 9.95 14.63
N PHE A 344 -16.73 8.96 13.77
CA PHE A 344 -16.51 7.58 14.19
C PHE A 344 -15.27 7.46 15.08
N TYR A 345 -14.13 8.04 14.68
CA TYR A 345 -12.92 8.08 15.49
C TYR A 345 -13.15 8.68 16.89
N GLU A 346 -13.80 9.84 17.00
CA GLU A 346 -14.10 10.44 18.31
C GLU A 346 -14.91 9.51 19.20
N LYS A 347 -15.97 8.93 18.67
CA LYS A 347 -16.82 7.99 19.41
C LYS A 347 -16.06 6.74 19.83
N ILE A 348 -15.12 6.26 19.03
CA ILE A 348 -14.22 5.15 19.41
C ILE A 348 -13.28 5.58 20.54
N ARG A 349 -12.77 6.82 20.53
CA ARG A 349 -11.91 7.34 21.62
C ARG A 349 -12.67 7.64 22.91
N GLU A 350 -13.98 7.82 22.87
CA GLU A 350 -14.84 7.89 24.05
C GLU A 350 -15.04 6.51 24.74
N LEU A 351 -14.65 5.41 24.11
CA LEU A 351 -14.71 4.07 24.68
C LEU A 351 -13.38 3.70 25.37
N ASP A 352 -13.39 3.61 26.71
CA ASP A 352 -12.19 3.36 27.52
C ASP A 352 -11.38 2.14 27.07
N HIS A 353 -12.05 1.06 26.65
CA HIS A 353 -11.39 -0.17 26.20
C HIS A 353 -10.73 -0.07 24.82
N LEU A 354 -11.01 0.99 24.06
CA LEU A 354 -10.46 1.24 22.72
C LEU A 354 -9.51 2.44 22.67
N VAL A 355 -9.36 3.19 23.76
CA VAL A 355 -8.55 4.42 23.79
C VAL A 355 -7.09 4.18 23.36
N ASN A 356 -6.57 2.97 23.62
CA ASN A 356 -5.20 2.57 23.28
C ASN A 356 -5.11 1.69 22.03
N VAL A 357 -6.22 1.44 21.32
CA VAL A 357 -6.18 0.68 20.07
C VAL A 357 -5.65 1.58 18.96
N PRO A 358 -4.61 1.17 18.21
CA PRO A 358 -4.09 1.98 17.12
C PRO A 358 -5.16 2.18 16.04
N PHE A 359 -5.27 3.41 15.56
CA PHE A 359 -6.23 3.79 14.53
C PHE A 359 -5.51 4.42 13.34
N ILE A 360 -5.78 3.91 12.14
CA ILE A 360 -5.23 4.41 10.88
C ILE A 360 -6.38 4.95 10.02
N PHE A 361 -6.23 6.18 9.53
CA PHE A 361 -7.12 6.69 8.50
C PHE A 361 -6.63 6.32 7.10
N LEU A 362 -7.55 5.90 6.24
CA LEU A 362 -7.35 5.88 4.80
C LEU A 362 -7.88 7.20 4.23
N SER A 363 -7.09 7.86 3.38
CA SER A 363 -7.42 9.22 2.93
C SER A 363 -7.23 9.39 1.43
N GLY A 364 -8.09 10.15 0.76
CA GLY A 364 -7.86 10.56 -0.63
C GLY A 364 -6.84 11.70 -0.73
N LEU A 365 -6.38 11.99 -1.96
CA LEU A 365 -5.51 13.15 -2.25
C LEU A 365 -6.16 14.48 -1.87
N THR A 366 -7.49 14.57 -1.97
CA THR A 366 -8.28 15.75 -1.59
C THR A 366 -8.34 15.99 -0.08
N ASP A 367 -7.95 14.98 0.72
CA ASP A 367 -8.02 15.04 2.17
C ASP A 367 -6.71 15.55 2.79
N GLU A 368 -5.67 15.84 2.00
CA GLU A 368 -4.35 16.25 2.51
C GLU A 368 -4.42 17.50 3.42
N VAL A 369 -5.31 18.43 3.09
CA VAL A 369 -5.63 19.62 3.90
C VAL A 369 -6.33 19.22 5.22
N LEU A 370 -7.31 18.33 5.17
CA LEU A 370 -8.00 17.77 6.34
C LEU A 370 -7.06 16.97 7.26
N ILE A 371 -6.10 16.23 6.68
CA ILE A 371 -5.09 15.47 7.42
C ILE A 371 -4.11 16.41 8.12
N ARG A 372 -3.66 17.47 7.43
CA ARG A 372 -2.74 18.46 7.98
C ARG A 372 -3.32 19.13 9.23
N THR A 373 -4.62 19.44 9.19
CA THR A 373 -5.34 20.12 10.28
C THR A 373 -5.87 19.12 11.32
N GLY A 374 -6.16 17.88 10.92
CA GLY A 374 -6.55 16.76 11.79
C GLY A 374 -5.41 16.13 12.60
N LYS A 375 -4.14 16.47 12.35
CA LYS A 375 -2.98 16.01 13.15
C LYS A 375 -3.08 16.35 14.64
N GLU A 376 -3.96 17.29 15.03
CA GLU A 376 -4.27 17.61 16.43
C GLU A 376 -5.18 16.58 17.13
N LEU A 377 -5.86 15.71 16.38
CA LEU A 377 -6.76 14.67 16.91
C LEU A 377 -6.04 13.45 17.51
N GLY A 378 -4.70 13.41 17.42
CA GLY A 378 -3.87 12.37 18.04
C GLY A 378 -4.02 10.98 17.41
N VAL A 379 -4.44 10.89 16.15
CA VAL A 379 -4.52 9.60 15.43
C VAL A 379 -3.11 9.02 15.18
N ASP A 380 -3.03 7.70 15.12
CA ASP A 380 -1.75 7.00 15.07
C ASP A 380 -1.09 7.07 13.69
N ASP A 381 -1.87 7.06 12.60
CA ASP A 381 -1.35 7.28 11.25
C ASP A 381 -2.42 7.61 10.19
N TYR A 382 -1.95 8.02 9.01
CA TYR A 382 -2.73 8.21 7.79
C TYR A 382 -2.08 7.47 6.61
N LEU A 383 -2.91 6.86 5.76
CA LEU A 383 -2.47 6.19 4.54
C LEU A 383 -3.24 6.74 3.34
N THR A 384 -2.54 7.43 2.43
CA THR A 384 -3.14 8.07 1.27
C THR A 384 -3.45 7.05 0.16
N LYS A 385 -4.70 7.01 -0.30
CA LYS A 385 -5.17 6.28 -1.47
C LYS A 385 -4.76 7.03 -2.76
N PRO A 386 -4.31 6.33 -3.82
CA PRO A 386 -4.05 4.88 -3.87
C PRO A 386 -2.72 4.52 -3.19
N PHE A 387 -2.67 3.34 -2.56
CA PHE A 387 -1.46 2.78 -1.95
C PHE A 387 -1.23 1.35 -2.45
N SER A 388 0.02 0.87 -2.38
CA SER A 388 0.36 -0.53 -2.69
C SER A 388 0.12 -1.46 -1.48
N ASP A 389 -0.10 -2.75 -1.76
CA ASP A 389 -0.19 -3.80 -0.73
C ASP A 389 1.03 -3.81 0.18
N GLU A 390 2.23 -3.65 -0.38
CA GLU A 390 3.47 -3.55 0.38
C GLU A 390 3.44 -2.39 1.39
N THR A 391 2.93 -1.22 0.95
CA THR A 391 2.84 -0.03 1.81
C THR A 391 1.83 -0.23 2.94
N LEU A 392 0.66 -0.79 2.62
CA LEU A 392 -0.36 -1.14 3.61
C LEU A 392 0.20 -2.08 4.68
N LEU A 393 0.83 -3.18 4.25
CA LEU A 393 1.37 -4.21 5.14
C LEU A 393 2.53 -3.69 5.98
N ALA A 394 3.44 -2.90 5.41
CA ALA A 394 4.56 -2.30 6.13
C ALA A 394 4.05 -1.35 7.24
N THR A 395 3.04 -0.53 6.92
CA THR A 395 2.43 0.42 7.86
C THR A 395 1.80 -0.32 9.05
N ILE A 396 0.95 -1.31 8.78
CA ILE A 396 0.26 -2.10 9.81
C ILE A 396 1.26 -2.86 10.69
N LYS A 397 2.21 -3.59 10.08
CA LYS A 397 3.22 -4.37 10.83
C LYS A 397 4.09 -3.45 11.69
N GLY A 398 4.48 -2.29 11.17
CA GLY A 398 5.26 -1.29 11.91
C GLY A 398 4.54 -0.78 13.16
N LYS A 399 3.25 -0.42 13.01
CA LYS A 399 2.43 0.11 14.11
C LYS A 399 2.13 -0.94 15.17
N LEU A 400 1.71 -2.14 14.77
CA LEU A 400 1.45 -3.24 15.70
C LEU A 400 2.70 -3.58 16.52
N LYS A 401 3.88 -3.64 15.88
CA LYS A 401 5.15 -3.91 16.56
C LYS A 401 5.48 -2.82 17.59
N ARG A 402 5.27 -1.54 17.25
CA ARG A 402 5.50 -0.41 18.17
C ARG A 402 4.54 -0.46 19.36
N PHE A 403 3.25 -0.72 19.11
CA PHE A 403 2.23 -0.82 20.16
C PHE A 403 2.47 -1.99 21.12
N LYS A 404 2.81 -3.18 20.59
CA LYS A 404 3.20 -4.35 21.42
C LYS A 404 4.42 -4.04 22.30
N LYS A 405 5.39 -3.28 21.79
CA LYS A 405 6.57 -2.88 22.57
C LYS A 405 6.23 -1.89 23.69
N LEU A 406 5.37 -0.90 23.41
CA LEU A 406 4.94 0.09 24.41
C LEU A 406 4.09 -0.54 25.52
N SER A 407 3.18 -1.45 25.18
CA SER A 407 2.34 -2.15 26.16
C SER A 407 3.13 -3.14 27.04
N GLN A 408 4.22 -3.72 26.54
CA GLN A 408 5.13 -4.53 27.35
C GLN A 408 5.99 -3.69 28.31
N LEU A 409 6.33 -2.46 27.93
CA LEU A 409 7.09 -1.54 28.78
C LEU A 409 6.22 -0.95 29.91
N SER A 410 4.92 -0.74 29.69
CA SER A 410 4.01 -0.26 30.75
C SER A 410 3.68 -1.33 31.79
N LYS A 411 3.68 -2.62 31.42
CA LYS A 411 3.45 -3.75 32.34
C LYS A 411 4.66 -4.12 33.22
N LYS A 412 5.84 -3.56 32.94
CA LYS A 412 7.10 -3.81 33.67
C LYS A 412 7.42 -2.77 34.74
N LYS A 413 6.59 -1.74 34.88
CA LYS A 413 6.59 -0.81 36.01
C LYS A 413 5.50 -1.23 36.99
#